data_AF-A0AAE6Y7N4-F1
#
_entry.id   AF-A0AAE6Y7N4-F1
#
_cell.length_a   1.000
_cell.length_b   1.000
_cell.length_c   1.000
_cell.angle_alpha   90.00
_cell.angle_beta   90.00
_cell.angle_gamma   90.00
#
_symmetry.space_group_name_H-M   'P 1'
#
loop_
_entity.id
_entity.type
_entity.pdbx_description
1 polymer ?
#
loop_
_entity_poly.entity_id
_entity_poly.type
_entity_poly.pdbx_seq_one_letter_code
_entity_poly.pdbx_strand_id
1 'polypeptide(L)'
;MRRWADAEDITTADPRYQAIFSARPGYPLLAVPFVGVLGVLDGLRLLGLLTAAGGSLLVFGLLRRGAGLTPAAALTGQVAFLVTPLGWWSAQALGEGLFTVCVLGVLWGGLALLRGRVGPGAVAGVALAYAVAAVTRYSSALVFAAFMAAAVTGTLCLSRHRRHRGAAVLAGLSALTAVLVGVAMRVLSLPSSQTTLQDTFTRHFTAPAVPNPWSRLFGLAARFWQDWFAQQAAMPYFLALTAVAAWTLTRHGDGLGPLATATALTGAFVLTNHPLP
;
A
#
# COMPACT_ATOMS: atom_id res chain seq x y z
N MET A 1 -13.73 2.73 -31.39
CA MET A 1 -12.91 2.14 -30.31
C MET A 1 -12.15 0.89 -30.79
N ARG A 2 -11.37 0.98 -31.88
CA ARG A 2 -10.54 -0.13 -32.41
C ARG A 2 -9.04 0.01 -32.09
N ARG A 3 -8.66 1.03 -31.31
CA ARG A 3 -7.26 1.48 -31.18
C ARG A 3 -6.29 0.43 -30.59
N TRP A 4 -6.82 -0.60 -29.95
CA TRP A 4 -6.02 -1.63 -29.25
C TRP A 4 -6.41 -3.06 -29.61
N ALA A 5 -7.30 -3.26 -30.59
CA ALA A 5 -7.74 -4.60 -30.98
C ALA A 5 -6.62 -5.37 -31.70
N ASP A 6 -5.77 -4.64 -32.44
CA ASP A 6 -4.68 -5.16 -33.25
C ASP A 6 -3.31 -4.75 -32.68
N ALA A 7 -3.26 -4.29 -31.42
CA ALA A 7 -1.98 -3.99 -30.79
C ALA A 7 -1.24 -5.31 -30.56
N GLU A 8 -0.08 -5.46 -31.22
CA GLU A 8 0.93 -6.45 -30.85
C GLU A 8 1.10 -6.39 -29.33
N ASP A 9 1.20 -7.56 -28.67
CA ASP A 9 1.27 -7.64 -27.22
C ASP A 9 2.25 -6.57 -26.70
N ILE A 10 1.70 -5.55 -26.04
CA ILE A 10 2.47 -4.41 -25.54
C ILE A 10 3.41 -4.84 -24.42
N THR A 11 3.32 -6.10 -23.99
CA THR A 11 4.21 -6.73 -23.03
C THR A 11 5.29 -7.54 -23.74
N THR A 12 6.52 -7.44 -23.23
CA THR A 12 7.62 -8.27 -23.72
C THR A 12 7.33 -9.75 -23.42
N ALA A 13 7.71 -10.64 -24.35
CA ALA A 13 7.70 -12.08 -24.14
C ALA A 13 8.86 -12.57 -23.23
N ASP A 14 9.70 -11.66 -22.72
CA ASP A 14 10.80 -12.02 -21.82
C ASP A 14 10.25 -12.74 -20.56
N PRO A 15 10.70 -13.98 -20.27
CA PRO A 15 10.22 -14.76 -19.12
C PRO A 15 10.41 -14.04 -17.78
N ARG A 16 11.42 -13.17 -17.66
CA ARG A 16 11.69 -12.40 -16.45
C ARG A 16 10.63 -11.33 -16.21
N TYR A 17 10.13 -10.71 -17.28
CA TYR A 17 9.02 -9.76 -17.20
C TYR A 17 7.74 -10.46 -16.77
N GLN A 18 7.39 -11.56 -17.45
CA GLN A 18 6.17 -12.32 -17.15
C GLN A 18 6.18 -12.85 -15.71
N ALA A 19 7.34 -13.27 -15.19
CA ALA A 19 7.51 -13.71 -13.81
C ALA A 19 7.14 -12.64 -12.77
N ILE A 20 7.37 -11.34 -13.05
CA ILE A 20 7.03 -10.23 -12.15
C ILE A 20 5.52 -10.18 -11.86
N PHE A 21 4.69 -10.48 -12.88
CA PHE A 21 3.24 -10.42 -12.79
C PHE A 21 2.62 -11.76 -12.39
N SER A 22 3.11 -12.88 -12.93
CA SER A 22 2.58 -14.22 -12.62
C SER A 22 2.80 -14.62 -11.16
N ALA A 23 3.81 -14.06 -10.50
CA ALA A 23 4.08 -14.24 -9.07
C ALA A 23 3.06 -13.56 -8.13
N ARG A 24 2.04 -12.86 -8.67
CA ARG A 24 1.07 -12.05 -7.89
C ARG A 24 -0.37 -12.44 -8.23
N PRO A 25 -0.84 -13.62 -7.78
CA PRO A 25 -2.13 -14.16 -8.21
C PRO A 25 -3.33 -13.45 -7.58
N GLY A 26 -3.16 -12.65 -6.53
CA GLY A 26 -4.28 -12.09 -5.75
C GLY A 26 -5.30 -11.31 -6.57
N TYR A 27 -4.86 -10.32 -7.34
CA TYR A 27 -5.76 -9.52 -8.17
C TYR A 27 -6.32 -10.31 -9.36
N PRO A 28 -5.52 -11.07 -10.14
CA PRO A 28 -6.05 -11.93 -11.19
C PRO A 28 -7.13 -12.91 -10.71
N LEU A 29 -6.91 -13.61 -9.60
CA LEU A 29 -7.89 -14.55 -9.04
C LEU A 29 -9.20 -13.85 -8.65
N LEU A 30 -9.11 -12.64 -8.09
CA LEU A 30 -10.30 -11.83 -7.80
C LEU A 30 -11.01 -11.40 -9.09
N ALA A 31 -10.28 -11.14 -10.17
CA ALA A 31 -10.83 -10.69 -11.46
C ALA A 31 -11.52 -11.79 -12.27
N VAL A 32 -11.07 -13.06 -12.16
CA VAL A 32 -11.62 -14.21 -12.92
C VAL A 32 -13.15 -14.24 -12.99
N PRO A 33 -13.91 -14.19 -11.86
CA PRO A 33 -15.37 -14.27 -11.94
C PRO A 33 -16.01 -13.09 -12.68
N PHE A 34 -15.47 -11.88 -12.52
CA PHE A 34 -16.00 -10.69 -13.19
C PHE A 34 -15.73 -10.75 -14.69
N VAL A 35 -14.52 -11.13 -15.07
CA VAL A 35 -14.12 -11.29 -16.48
C VAL A 35 -14.88 -12.43 -17.15
N GLY A 36 -15.09 -13.54 -16.44
CA GLY A 36 -15.81 -14.70 -16.98
C GLY A 36 -17.29 -14.41 -17.27
N VAL A 37 -17.94 -13.55 -16.49
CA VAL A 37 -19.36 -13.23 -16.63
C VAL A 37 -19.61 -12.02 -17.55
N LEU A 38 -18.77 -10.98 -17.47
CA LEU A 38 -19.00 -9.69 -18.12
C LEU A 38 -18.03 -9.40 -19.28
N GLY A 39 -17.07 -10.28 -19.52
CA GLY A 39 -15.95 -10.04 -20.43
C GLY A 39 -14.84 -9.20 -19.78
N VAL A 40 -13.70 -9.13 -20.46
CA VAL A 40 -12.46 -8.53 -19.92
C VAL A 40 -12.66 -7.06 -19.52
N LEU A 41 -13.18 -6.24 -20.42
CA LEU A 41 -13.24 -4.79 -20.21
C LEU A 41 -14.25 -4.41 -19.12
N ASP A 42 -15.49 -4.90 -19.23
CA ASP A 42 -16.56 -4.53 -18.29
C ASP A 42 -16.41 -5.25 -16.94
N GLY A 43 -15.87 -6.47 -16.94
CA GLY A 43 -15.49 -7.17 -15.71
C GLY A 43 -14.43 -6.41 -14.90
N LEU A 44 -13.35 -5.94 -15.55
CA LEU A 44 -12.30 -5.18 -14.88
C LEU A 44 -12.75 -3.80 -14.44
N ARG A 45 -13.60 -3.11 -15.23
CA ARG A 45 -14.21 -1.83 -14.84
C ARG A 45 -15.09 -1.98 -13.61
N LEU A 46 -15.95 -3.00 -13.59
CA LEU A 46 -16.81 -3.26 -12.44
C LEU A 46 -15.97 -3.58 -11.20
N LEU A 47 -14.95 -4.44 -11.34
CA LEU A 47 -14.05 -4.75 -10.23
C LEU A 47 -13.35 -3.50 -9.69
N GLY A 48 -12.82 -2.64 -10.57
CA GLY A 48 -12.20 -1.36 -10.18
C GLY A 48 -13.19 -0.45 -9.43
N LEU A 49 -14.42 -0.32 -9.93
CA LEU A 49 -15.48 0.43 -9.26
C LEU A 49 -15.76 -0.14 -7.86
N LEU A 50 -15.85 -1.45 -7.73
CA LEU A 50 -16.10 -2.13 -6.45
C LEU A 50 -14.94 -1.95 -5.47
N THR A 51 -13.68 -1.99 -5.93
CA THR A 51 -12.52 -1.74 -5.05
C THR A 51 -12.46 -0.29 -4.60
N ALA A 52 -12.75 0.68 -5.48
CA ALA A 52 -12.85 2.08 -5.10
C ALA A 52 -14.01 2.35 -4.12
N ALA A 53 -15.19 1.79 -4.40
CA ALA A 53 -16.34 1.90 -3.50
C ALA A 53 -16.05 1.26 -2.14
N GLY A 54 -15.49 0.04 -2.11
CA GLY A 54 -15.07 -0.65 -0.90
C GLY A 54 -14.05 0.14 -0.10
N GLY A 55 -13.03 0.70 -0.76
CA GLY A 55 -12.06 1.61 -0.13
C GLY A 55 -12.73 2.83 0.49
N SER A 56 -13.66 3.47 -0.21
CA SER A 56 -14.38 4.64 0.29
C SER A 56 -15.23 4.31 1.53
N LEU A 57 -15.89 3.16 1.56
CA LEU A 57 -16.68 2.69 2.70
C LEU A 57 -15.79 2.33 3.89
N LEU A 58 -14.62 1.75 3.65
CA LEU A 58 -13.63 1.48 4.68
C LEU A 58 -13.07 2.78 5.28
N VAL A 59 -12.81 3.81 4.48
CA VAL A 59 -12.41 5.14 4.97
C VAL A 59 -13.50 5.71 5.88
N PHE A 60 -14.75 5.70 5.43
CA PHE A 60 -15.87 6.16 6.24
C PHE A 60 -15.99 5.37 7.54
N GLY A 61 -15.91 4.04 7.48
CA GLY A 61 -15.98 3.15 8.64
C GLY A 61 -14.83 3.36 9.63
N LEU A 62 -13.59 3.47 9.13
CA LEU A 62 -12.39 3.79 9.89
C LEU A 62 -12.56 5.12 10.63
N LEU A 63 -13.01 6.18 9.97
CA LEU A 63 -13.15 7.50 10.58
C LEU A 63 -14.34 7.56 11.54
N ARG A 64 -15.50 7.03 11.14
CA ARG A 64 -16.75 7.10 11.93
C ARG A 64 -16.74 6.15 13.12
N ARG A 65 -16.47 4.88 12.89
CA ARG A 65 -16.58 3.80 13.90
C ARG A 65 -15.23 3.42 14.51
N GLY A 66 -14.16 3.55 13.74
CA GLY A 66 -12.80 3.34 14.22
C GLY A 66 -12.36 4.49 15.12
N ALA A 67 -12.25 5.68 14.54
CA ALA A 67 -11.72 6.89 15.17
C ALA A 67 -12.76 7.63 16.04
N GLY A 68 -14.05 7.46 15.78
CA GLY A 68 -15.13 8.08 16.55
C GLY A 68 -15.48 9.50 16.09
N LEU A 69 -15.10 9.87 14.85
CA LEU A 69 -15.38 11.19 14.30
C LEU A 69 -16.89 11.36 14.00
N THR A 70 -17.30 12.62 13.83
CA THR A 70 -18.67 12.95 13.42
C THR A 70 -18.98 12.40 12.03
N PRO A 71 -20.26 12.16 11.69
CA PRO A 71 -20.65 11.72 10.35
C PRO A 71 -20.15 12.66 9.24
N ALA A 72 -20.21 13.97 9.47
CA ALA A 72 -19.73 14.97 8.53
C ALA A 72 -18.22 14.83 8.26
N ALA A 73 -17.40 14.72 9.32
CA ALA A 73 -15.96 14.55 9.16
C ALA A 73 -15.59 13.22 8.47
N ALA A 74 -16.30 12.13 8.78
CA ALA A 74 -16.11 10.85 8.10
C ALA A 74 -16.50 10.92 6.62
N LEU A 75 -17.58 11.62 6.28
CA LEU A 75 -18.00 11.86 4.90
C LEU A 75 -16.99 12.72 4.15
N THR A 76 -16.44 13.76 4.78
CA THR A 76 -15.36 14.56 4.20
C THR A 76 -14.15 13.69 3.87
N GLY A 77 -13.76 12.76 4.76
CA GLY A 77 -12.70 11.80 4.47
C GLY A 77 -13.02 10.85 3.32
N GLN A 78 -14.26 10.37 3.23
CA GLN A 78 -14.72 9.54 2.11
C GLN A 78 -14.68 10.30 0.78
N VAL A 79 -15.16 11.54 0.75
CA VAL A 79 -15.08 12.41 -0.43
C VAL A 79 -13.63 12.67 -0.79
N ALA A 80 -12.78 13.04 0.18
CA ALA A 80 -11.35 13.25 -0.04
C ALA A 80 -10.67 12.01 -0.64
N PHE A 81 -11.00 10.80 -0.15
CA PHE A 81 -10.50 9.56 -0.75
C PHE A 81 -10.89 9.43 -2.22
N LEU A 82 -12.16 9.67 -2.56
CA LEU A 82 -12.68 9.49 -3.92
C LEU A 82 -12.16 10.54 -4.91
N VAL A 83 -11.99 11.80 -4.48
CA VAL A 83 -11.57 12.90 -5.38
C VAL A 83 -10.05 13.03 -5.52
N THR A 84 -9.28 12.43 -4.62
CA THR A 84 -7.81 12.42 -4.70
C THR A 84 -7.31 11.29 -5.59
N PRO A 85 -6.01 11.27 -5.94
CA PRO A 85 -5.43 10.16 -6.70
C PRO A 85 -5.66 8.77 -6.08
N LEU A 86 -5.92 8.68 -4.77
CA LEU A 86 -6.22 7.41 -4.10
C LEU A 86 -7.48 6.74 -4.68
N GLY A 87 -8.57 7.48 -4.85
CA GLY A 87 -9.81 6.97 -5.44
C GLY A 87 -9.63 6.62 -6.91
N TRP A 88 -8.95 7.49 -7.67
CA TRP A 88 -8.67 7.24 -9.09
C TRP A 88 -7.86 5.97 -9.32
N TRP A 89 -6.75 5.78 -8.60
CA TRP A 89 -5.92 4.59 -8.71
C TRP A 89 -6.63 3.33 -8.17
N SER A 90 -7.52 3.49 -7.19
CA SER A 90 -8.33 2.39 -6.69
C SER A 90 -9.40 1.90 -7.67
N ALA A 91 -9.78 2.74 -8.64
CA ALA A 91 -10.75 2.42 -9.68
C ALA A 91 -10.12 1.80 -10.95
N GLN A 92 -8.79 1.80 -11.05
CA GLN A 92 -8.10 1.22 -12.21
C GLN A 92 -8.14 -0.30 -12.17
N ALA A 93 -8.00 -0.92 -13.35
CA ALA A 93 -7.89 -2.36 -13.54
C ALA A 93 -6.51 -2.91 -13.07
N LEU A 94 -6.10 -2.55 -11.86
CA LEU A 94 -4.79 -2.81 -11.27
C LEU A 94 -4.95 -3.33 -9.84
N GLY A 95 -3.92 -4.03 -9.34
CA GLY A 95 -3.86 -4.47 -7.94
C GLY A 95 -3.80 -3.32 -6.90
N GLU A 96 -3.70 -2.06 -7.33
CA GLU A 96 -3.63 -0.87 -6.47
C GLU A 96 -4.88 -0.69 -5.60
N GLY A 97 -6.08 -0.87 -6.19
CA GLY A 97 -7.34 -0.73 -5.45
C GLY A 97 -7.50 -1.80 -4.38
N LEU A 98 -7.21 -3.06 -4.72
CA LEU A 98 -7.25 -4.16 -3.74
C LEU A 98 -6.22 -3.96 -2.62
N PHE A 99 -5.00 -3.54 -2.96
CA PHE A 99 -3.98 -3.25 -1.95
C PHE A 99 -4.40 -2.09 -1.04
N THR A 100 -5.03 -1.04 -1.58
CA THR A 100 -5.55 0.09 -0.80
C THR A 100 -6.64 -0.35 0.19
N VAL A 101 -7.56 -1.22 -0.25
CA VAL A 101 -8.58 -1.85 0.61
C VAL A 101 -7.92 -2.64 1.74
N CYS A 102 -6.87 -3.42 1.46
CA CYS A 102 -6.12 -4.15 2.47
C CYS A 102 -5.43 -3.22 3.48
N VAL A 103 -4.76 -2.15 3.02
CA VAL A 103 -4.15 -1.14 3.90
C VAL A 103 -5.21 -0.54 4.82
N LEU A 104 -6.34 -0.10 4.29
CA LEU A 104 -7.44 0.45 5.10
C LEU A 104 -8.00 -0.57 6.10
N GLY A 105 -8.09 -1.85 5.72
CA GLY A 105 -8.47 -2.94 6.61
C GLY A 105 -7.50 -3.12 7.78
N VAL A 106 -6.19 -3.10 7.51
CA VAL A 106 -5.15 -3.13 8.56
C VAL A 106 -5.22 -1.89 9.44
N LEU A 107 -5.45 -0.71 8.88
CA LEU A 107 -5.58 0.53 9.67
C LEU A 107 -6.81 0.49 10.58
N TRP A 108 -7.95 -0.01 10.09
CA TRP A 108 -9.17 -0.08 10.90
C TRP A 108 -9.07 -1.15 12.00
N GLY A 109 -8.68 -2.38 11.65
CA GLY A 109 -8.46 -3.43 12.63
C GLY A 109 -7.33 -3.08 13.61
N GLY A 110 -6.25 -2.48 13.11
CA GLY A 110 -5.13 -1.99 13.90
C GLY A 110 -5.54 -0.89 14.88
N LEU A 111 -6.38 0.06 14.47
CA LEU A 111 -6.92 1.08 15.37
C LEU A 111 -7.81 0.47 16.46
N ALA A 112 -8.63 -0.53 16.11
CA ALA A 112 -9.42 -1.25 17.11
C ALA A 112 -8.50 -1.93 18.15
N LEU A 113 -7.45 -2.61 17.70
CA LEU A 113 -6.45 -3.23 18.57
C LEU A 113 -5.70 -2.22 19.43
N LEU A 114 -5.26 -1.08 18.86
CA LEU A 114 -4.58 0.00 19.58
C LEU A 114 -5.48 0.69 20.61
N ARG A 115 -6.80 0.60 20.49
CA ARG A 115 -7.77 1.08 21.48
C ARG A 115 -8.22 -0.02 22.45
N GLY A 116 -7.47 -1.11 22.55
CA GLY A 116 -7.75 -2.20 23.48
C GLY A 116 -8.91 -3.12 23.10
N ARG A 117 -9.56 -2.92 21.94
CA ARG A 117 -10.66 -3.78 21.46
C ARG A 117 -10.12 -5.04 20.79
N VAL A 118 -9.52 -5.91 21.61
CA VAL A 118 -8.92 -7.18 21.17
C VAL A 118 -10.00 -8.25 21.02
N GLY A 119 -10.70 -8.22 19.89
CA GLY A 119 -11.66 -9.25 19.49
C GLY A 119 -11.12 -10.14 18.37
N PRO A 120 -11.58 -11.39 18.25
CA PRO A 120 -11.18 -12.30 17.17
C PRO A 120 -11.43 -11.69 15.79
N GLY A 121 -12.51 -10.91 15.62
CA GLY A 121 -12.79 -10.22 14.36
C GLY A 121 -11.74 -9.16 13.98
N ALA A 122 -11.19 -8.41 14.93
CA ALA A 122 -10.16 -7.42 14.65
C ALA A 122 -8.83 -8.09 14.26
N VAL A 123 -8.45 -9.15 14.97
CA VAL A 123 -7.24 -9.94 14.70
C VAL A 123 -7.34 -10.64 13.34
N ALA A 124 -8.45 -11.35 13.09
CA ALA A 124 -8.70 -12.03 11.83
C ALA A 124 -8.78 -11.04 10.66
N GLY A 125 -9.41 -9.87 10.86
CA GLY A 125 -9.48 -8.83 9.84
C GLY A 125 -8.10 -8.29 9.44
N VAL A 126 -7.23 -7.99 10.41
CA VAL A 126 -5.84 -7.55 10.13
C VAL A 126 -5.04 -8.66 9.44
N ALA A 127 -5.13 -9.90 9.93
CA ALA A 127 -4.42 -11.03 9.35
C ALA A 127 -4.87 -11.31 7.91
N LEU A 128 -6.18 -11.29 7.64
CA LEU A 128 -6.75 -11.46 6.32
C LEU A 128 -6.32 -10.33 5.37
N ALA A 129 -6.38 -9.08 5.83
CA ALA A 129 -5.97 -7.93 5.03
C ALA A 129 -4.48 -8.03 4.65
N TYR A 130 -3.60 -8.46 5.57
CA TYR A 130 -2.20 -8.72 5.26
C TYR A 130 -2.00 -9.90 4.30
N ALA A 131 -2.73 -11.00 4.48
CA ALA A 131 -2.63 -12.15 3.60
C ALA A 131 -3.04 -11.80 2.16
N VAL A 132 -4.16 -11.10 1.98
CA VAL A 132 -4.62 -10.62 0.67
C VAL A 132 -3.62 -9.61 0.08
N ALA A 133 -3.10 -8.69 0.90
CA ALA A 133 -2.06 -7.76 0.46
C ALA A 133 -0.80 -8.49 -0.03
N ALA A 134 -0.37 -9.54 0.67
CA ALA A 134 0.82 -10.32 0.32
C ALA A 134 0.67 -11.03 -1.03
N VAL A 135 -0.46 -11.69 -1.29
CA VAL A 135 -0.68 -12.39 -2.58
C VAL A 135 -0.96 -11.43 -3.74
N THR A 136 -1.34 -10.18 -3.45
CA THR A 136 -1.61 -9.14 -4.45
C THR A 136 -0.33 -8.37 -4.78
N ARG A 137 0.41 -7.93 -3.75
CA ARG A 137 1.64 -7.11 -3.86
C ARG A 137 2.58 -7.39 -2.69
N TYR A 138 3.24 -8.55 -2.70
CA TYR A 138 4.14 -8.98 -1.62
C TYR A 138 5.20 -7.94 -1.23
N SER A 139 5.81 -7.24 -2.20
CA SER A 139 6.84 -6.23 -1.90
C SER A 139 6.28 -5.04 -1.13
N SER A 140 5.13 -4.49 -1.56
CA SER A 140 4.45 -3.40 -0.86
C SER A 140 3.90 -3.85 0.50
N ALA A 141 3.38 -5.08 0.58
CA ALA A 141 2.91 -5.66 1.83
C ALA A 141 4.03 -5.84 2.85
N LEU A 142 5.21 -6.30 2.41
CA LEU A 142 6.41 -6.44 3.24
C LEU A 142 6.82 -5.09 3.84
N VAL A 143 6.96 -4.06 3.00
CA VAL A 143 7.36 -2.71 3.43
C VAL A 143 6.33 -2.14 4.41
N PHE A 144 5.04 -2.24 4.07
CA PHE A 144 3.97 -1.75 4.93
C PHE A 144 3.95 -2.46 6.28
N ALA A 145 4.03 -3.79 6.30
CA ALA A 145 4.07 -4.59 7.51
C ALA A 145 5.30 -4.30 8.37
N ALA A 146 6.47 -4.10 7.75
CA ALA A 146 7.71 -3.74 8.45
C ALA A 146 7.62 -2.36 9.11
N PHE A 147 7.15 -1.34 8.39
CA PHE A 147 6.96 0.00 8.98
C PHE A 147 5.85 0.02 10.04
N MET A 148 4.78 -0.76 9.85
CA MET A 148 3.73 -0.91 10.85
C MET A 148 4.28 -1.56 12.13
N ALA A 149 5.04 -2.65 11.99
CA ALA A 149 5.71 -3.31 13.12
C ALA A 149 6.66 -2.35 13.85
N ALA A 150 7.48 -1.61 13.12
CA ALA A 150 8.42 -0.64 13.69
C ALA A 150 7.70 0.50 14.42
N ALA A 151 6.67 1.09 13.81
CA ALA A 151 5.91 2.19 14.40
C ALA A 151 5.19 1.76 15.69
N VAL A 152 4.50 0.60 15.67
CA VAL A 152 3.77 0.11 16.83
C VAL A 152 4.74 -0.35 17.93
N THR A 153 5.81 -1.05 17.59
CA THR A 153 6.85 -1.45 18.56
C THR A 153 7.52 -0.23 19.18
N GLY A 154 7.85 0.79 18.39
CA GLY A 154 8.35 2.07 18.88
C GLY A 154 7.40 2.70 19.91
N THR A 155 6.10 2.71 19.65
CA THR A 155 5.13 3.21 20.62
C THR A 155 5.04 2.36 21.90
N LEU A 156 5.19 1.03 21.81
CA LEU A 156 5.23 0.13 22.96
C LEU A 156 6.48 0.38 23.83
N CYS A 157 7.62 0.61 23.19
CA CYS A 157 8.87 0.90 23.89
C CYS A 157 8.82 2.25 24.61
N LEU A 158 8.31 3.29 23.92
CA LEU A 158 8.35 4.68 24.37
C LEU A 158 7.18 5.09 25.30
N SER A 159 6.03 4.39 25.25
CA SER A 159 4.86 4.75 26.05
C SER A 159 4.36 3.58 26.89
N ARG A 160 4.53 3.68 28.22
CA ARG A 160 3.99 2.68 29.17
C ARG A 160 2.48 2.56 29.10
N HIS A 161 1.76 3.68 28.88
CA HIS A 161 0.30 3.68 28.76
C HIS A 161 -0.23 2.93 27.54
N ARG A 162 0.60 2.74 26.49
CA ARG A 162 0.22 2.00 25.28
C ARG A 162 0.63 0.53 25.32
N ARG A 163 1.24 0.06 26.42
CA ARG A 163 1.61 -1.36 26.61
C ARG A 163 0.39 -2.19 27.01
N HIS A 164 -0.41 -2.55 26.02
CA HIS A 164 -1.52 -3.48 26.20
C HIS A 164 -1.53 -4.56 25.12
N ARG A 165 -2.31 -5.61 25.36
CA ARG A 165 -2.39 -6.80 24.50
C ARG A 165 -2.64 -6.46 23.04
N GLY A 166 -3.55 -5.52 22.76
CA GLY A 166 -3.88 -5.14 21.38
C GLY A 166 -2.71 -4.54 20.60
N ALA A 167 -1.91 -3.66 21.21
CA ALA A 167 -0.72 -3.12 20.57
C ALA A 167 0.35 -4.20 20.34
N ALA A 168 0.53 -5.12 21.30
CA ALA A 168 1.43 -6.27 21.15
C ALA A 168 0.99 -7.22 20.02
N VAL A 169 -0.32 -7.49 19.91
CA VAL A 169 -0.88 -8.31 18.83
C VAL A 169 -0.68 -7.65 17.47
N LEU A 170 -0.93 -6.35 17.34
CA LEU A 170 -0.72 -5.64 16.07
C LEU A 170 0.76 -5.62 15.66
N ALA A 171 1.66 -5.35 16.61
CA ALA A 171 3.11 -5.42 16.35
C ALA A 171 3.53 -6.83 15.93
N GLY A 172 3.07 -7.85 16.65
CA GLY A 172 3.35 -9.26 16.38
C GLY A 172 2.83 -9.71 15.01
N LEU A 173 1.57 -9.39 14.66
CA LEU A 173 1.00 -9.69 13.35
C LEU A 173 1.79 -9.01 12.23
N SER A 174 2.11 -7.72 12.40
CA SER A 174 2.84 -6.96 11.37
C SER A 174 4.28 -7.49 11.20
N ALA A 175 4.97 -7.80 12.29
CA ALA A 175 6.31 -8.39 12.25
C ALA A 175 6.29 -9.80 11.62
N LEU A 176 5.32 -10.63 12.02
CA LEU A 176 5.14 -11.96 11.47
C LEU A 176 4.85 -11.90 9.97
N THR A 177 3.96 -11.01 9.52
CA THR A 177 3.70 -10.81 8.09
C THR A 177 4.97 -10.40 7.35
N ALA A 178 5.74 -9.44 7.86
CA ALA A 178 6.99 -9.03 7.22
C ALA A 178 7.98 -10.20 7.10
N VAL A 179 8.15 -10.98 8.16
CA VAL A 179 9.04 -12.16 8.15
C VAL A 179 8.53 -13.22 7.17
N LEU A 180 7.25 -13.59 7.23
CA LEU A 180 6.66 -14.61 6.36
C LEU A 180 6.75 -14.22 4.89
N VAL A 181 6.45 -12.96 4.56
CA VAL A 181 6.57 -12.48 3.18
C VAL A 181 8.03 -12.48 2.72
N GLY A 182 8.97 -12.02 3.56
CA GLY A 182 10.39 -12.03 3.25
C GLY A 182 10.95 -13.45 3.06
N VAL A 183 10.53 -14.39 3.90
CA VAL A 183 10.88 -15.82 3.77
C VAL A 183 10.26 -16.41 2.50
N ALA A 184 8.98 -16.17 2.24
CA ALA A 184 8.30 -16.65 1.04
C ALA A 184 8.97 -16.13 -0.23
N MET A 185 9.37 -14.86 -0.27
CA MET A 185 10.14 -14.31 -1.39
C MET A 185 11.43 -15.08 -1.67
N ARG A 186 12.15 -15.50 -0.63
CA ARG A 186 13.38 -16.30 -0.78
C ARG A 186 13.09 -17.75 -1.16
N VAL A 187 12.16 -18.41 -0.45
CA VAL A 187 11.86 -19.84 -0.64
C VAL A 187 11.24 -20.10 -2.01
N LEU A 188 10.31 -19.22 -2.44
CA LEU A 188 9.65 -19.35 -3.73
C LEU A 188 10.45 -18.70 -4.87
N SER A 189 11.64 -18.18 -4.60
CA SER A 189 12.48 -17.45 -5.56
C SER A 189 11.68 -16.37 -6.31
N LEU A 190 10.82 -15.64 -5.59
CA LEU A 190 9.98 -14.61 -6.21
C LEU A 190 10.87 -13.50 -6.80
N PRO A 191 10.42 -12.84 -7.88
CA PRO A 191 11.14 -11.74 -8.49
C PRO A 191 11.60 -10.71 -7.45
N SER A 192 12.91 -10.51 -7.40
CA SER A 192 13.53 -9.60 -6.44
C SER A 192 13.31 -8.14 -6.84
N SER A 193 13.51 -7.22 -5.90
CA SER A 193 13.57 -5.79 -6.22
C SER A 193 14.62 -5.48 -7.28
N GLN A 194 15.74 -6.21 -7.30
CA GLN A 194 16.76 -6.05 -8.34
C GLN A 194 16.26 -6.44 -9.72
N THR A 195 15.45 -7.49 -9.84
CA THR A 195 14.81 -7.89 -11.11
C THR A 195 13.86 -6.81 -11.61
N THR A 196 13.09 -6.20 -10.70
CA THR A 196 12.16 -5.11 -11.02
C THR A 196 12.90 -3.82 -11.43
N LEU A 197 14.05 -3.54 -10.80
CA LEU A 197 14.90 -2.41 -11.19
C LEU A 197 15.53 -2.62 -12.56
N GLN A 198 15.96 -3.84 -12.88
CA GLN A 198 16.44 -4.18 -14.22
C GLN A 198 15.34 -3.98 -15.24
N ASP A 199 14.13 -4.51 -15.00
CA ASP A 199 12.96 -4.28 -15.85
C ASP A 199 12.77 -2.78 -16.16
N THR A 200 12.77 -1.95 -15.11
CA THR A 200 12.60 -0.49 -15.24
C THR A 200 13.72 0.16 -16.06
N PHE A 201 15.00 -0.09 -15.71
CA PHE A 201 16.12 0.58 -16.37
C PHE A 201 16.47 0.04 -17.75
N THR A 202 16.01 -1.16 -18.09
CA THR A 202 16.23 -1.79 -19.38
C THR A 202 15.04 -1.67 -20.33
N ARG A 203 14.01 -0.89 -19.96
CA ARG A 203 12.75 -0.77 -20.71
C ARG A 203 12.17 -2.15 -21.02
N HIS A 204 11.81 -2.89 -19.98
CA HIS A 204 11.26 -4.24 -20.10
C HIS A 204 12.22 -5.23 -20.76
N PHE A 205 13.49 -5.20 -20.34
CA PHE A 205 14.55 -6.09 -20.81
C PHE A 205 14.89 -5.95 -22.31
N THR A 206 14.45 -4.88 -22.95
CA THR A 206 14.78 -4.58 -24.36
C THR A 206 16.17 -3.96 -24.52
N ALA A 207 16.73 -3.38 -23.46
CA ALA A 207 18.07 -2.80 -23.44
C ALA A 207 19.05 -3.65 -22.59
N PRO A 208 20.38 -3.47 -22.79
CA PRO A 208 21.39 -4.20 -22.01
C PRO A 208 21.25 -3.99 -20.50
N ALA A 209 21.54 -5.05 -19.74
CA ALA A 209 21.46 -5.03 -18.29
C ALA A 209 22.34 -3.94 -17.68
N VAL A 210 21.83 -3.29 -16.64
CA VAL A 210 22.59 -2.28 -15.88
C VAL A 210 23.53 -2.99 -14.90
N PRO A 211 24.85 -2.67 -14.88
CA PRO A 211 25.80 -3.36 -14.01
C PRO A 211 25.47 -3.25 -12.51
N ASN A 212 25.01 -2.08 -12.06
CA ASN A 212 24.62 -1.86 -10.66
C ASN A 212 23.30 -1.05 -10.58
N PRO A 213 22.14 -1.72 -10.63
CA PRO A 213 20.84 -1.04 -10.61
C PRO A 213 20.59 -0.28 -9.30
N TRP A 214 21.13 -0.77 -8.17
CA TRP A 214 20.99 -0.11 -6.87
C TRP A 214 21.69 1.23 -6.82
N SER A 215 22.94 1.31 -7.30
CA SER A 215 23.66 2.58 -7.37
C SER A 215 22.94 3.62 -8.23
N ARG A 216 22.36 3.18 -9.35
CA ARG A 216 21.58 4.03 -10.25
C ARG A 216 20.30 4.52 -9.57
N LEU A 217 19.60 3.64 -8.86
CA LEU A 217 18.43 4.00 -8.07
C LEU A 217 18.80 5.04 -7.00
N PHE A 218 19.86 4.84 -6.22
CA PHE A 218 20.26 5.79 -5.19
C PHE A 218 20.66 7.15 -5.78
N GLY A 219 21.33 7.16 -6.94
CA GLY A 219 21.62 8.41 -7.65
C GLY A 219 20.38 9.17 -8.10
N LEU A 220 19.36 8.46 -8.61
CA LEU A 220 18.07 9.05 -9.00
C LEU A 220 17.26 9.50 -7.78
N ALA A 221 17.19 8.67 -6.74
CA ALA A 221 16.51 8.98 -5.50
C ALA A 221 17.11 10.23 -4.82
N ALA A 222 18.45 10.35 -4.80
CA ALA A 222 19.11 11.52 -4.23
C ALA A 222 18.71 12.80 -4.98
N ARG A 223 18.72 12.79 -6.32
CA ARG A 223 18.29 13.93 -7.14
C ARG A 223 16.81 14.25 -6.93
N PHE A 224 15.95 13.22 -6.98
CA PHE A 224 14.52 13.36 -6.72
C PHE A 224 14.26 14.05 -5.37
N TRP A 225 14.90 13.59 -4.30
CA TRP A 225 14.70 14.17 -2.97
C TRP A 225 15.25 15.60 -2.89
N GLN A 226 16.38 15.90 -3.53
CA GLN A 226 16.91 17.26 -3.61
C GLN A 226 15.92 18.21 -4.30
N ASP A 227 15.43 17.84 -5.48
CA ASP A 227 14.47 18.64 -6.24
C ASP A 227 13.14 18.78 -5.49
N TRP A 228 12.67 17.69 -4.87
CA TRP A 228 11.44 17.70 -4.08
C TRP A 228 11.56 18.63 -2.88
N PHE A 229 12.66 18.58 -2.11
CA PHE A 229 12.86 19.49 -0.97
C PHE A 229 13.01 20.95 -1.43
N ALA A 230 13.65 21.21 -2.57
CA ALA A 230 13.71 22.56 -3.14
C ALA A 230 12.30 23.08 -3.48
N GLN A 231 11.45 22.25 -4.07
CA GLN A 231 10.05 22.59 -4.34
C GLN A 231 9.26 22.83 -3.04
N GLN A 232 9.46 21.99 -2.02
CA GLN A 232 8.80 22.17 -0.72
C GLN A 232 9.29 23.42 0.03
N ALA A 233 10.56 23.82 -0.14
CA ALA A 233 11.07 25.06 0.43
C ALA A 233 10.39 26.30 -0.19
N ALA A 234 10.08 26.24 -1.50
CA ALA A 234 9.32 27.28 -2.19
C ALA A 234 7.82 27.26 -1.84
N MET A 235 7.26 26.07 -1.60
CA MET A 235 5.84 25.88 -1.31
C MET A 235 5.63 24.84 -0.19
N PRO A 236 5.74 25.23 1.09
CA PRO A 236 5.83 24.29 2.20
C PRO A 236 4.48 23.74 2.67
N TYR A 237 3.39 23.97 1.92
CA TYR A 237 2.04 23.59 2.36
C TYR A 237 1.92 22.09 2.62
N PHE A 238 2.49 21.24 1.76
CA PHE A 238 2.41 19.80 1.96
C PHE A 238 3.15 19.36 3.23
N LEU A 239 4.37 19.83 3.46
CA LEU A 239 5.12 19.52 4.68
C LEU A 239 4.42 20.08 5.93
N ALA A 240 3.96 21.33 5.89
CA ALA A 240 3.28 21.96 7.01
C ALA A 240 1.97 21.24 7.36
N LEU A 241 1.12 20.95 6.36
CA LEU A 241 -0.13 20.21 6.57
C LEU A 241 0.13 18.78 7.04
N THR A 242 1.16 18.11 6.52
CA THR A 242 1.55 16.77 6.96
C THR A 242 2.06 16.78 8.40
N ALA A 243 2.85 17.79 8.78
CA ALA A 243 3.33 17.95 10.14
C ALA A 243 2.17 18.23 11.11
N VAL A 244 1.24 19.10 10.74
CA VAL A 244 0.01 19.35 11.51
C VAL A 244 -0.84 18.10 11.61
N ALA A 245 -1.03 17.35 10.52
CA ALA A 245 -1.76 16.08 10.52
C ALA A 245 -1.07 15.04 11.43
N ALA A 246 0.24 14.86 11.32
CA ALA A 246 0.99 13.95 12.17
C ALA A 246 0.91 14.35 13.64
N TRP A 247 1.07 15.65 13.95
CA TRP A 247 0.95 16.17 15.30
C TRP A 247 -0.45 15.97 15.88
N THR A 248 -1.50 16.30 15.12
CA THR A 248 -2.89 16.11 15.56
C THR A 248 -3.23 14.64 15.77
N LEU A 249 -2.84 13.75 14.86
CA LEU A 249 -3.12 12.31 14.96
C LEU A 249 -2.33 11.63 16.10
N THR A 250 -1.11 12.08 16.37
CA THR A 250 -0.30 11.56 17.49
C THR A 250 -0.81 12.05 18.84
N ARG A 251 -1.21 13.32 18.95
CA ARG A 251 -1.70 13.93 20.18
C ARG A 251 -3.14 13.57 20.52
N HIS A 252 -4.03 13.59 19.52
CA HIS A 252 -5.48 13.50 19.72
C HIS A 252 -6.11 12.26 19.06
N GLY A 253 -5.39 11.56 18.18
CA GLY A 253 -5.95 10.46 17.38
C GLY A 253 -6.04 9.10 18.08
N ASP A 254 -5.60 8.99 19.34
CA ASP A 254 -5.68 7.79 20.17
C ASP A 254 -5.36 6.47 19.42
N GLY A 255 -4.13 6.38 18.91
CA GLY A 255 -3.64 5.24 18.13
C GLY A 255 -3.49 5.51 16.63
N LEU A 256 -4.14 6.55 16.08
CA LEU A 256 -3.98 6.91 14.67
C LEU A 256 -2.56 7.37 14.30
N GLY A 257 -1.84 8.01 15.24
CA GLY A 257 -0.47 8.47 15.03
C GLY A 257 0.47 7.41 14.44
N PRO A 258 0.78 6.29 15.13
CA PRO A 258 1.66 5.26 14.59
C PRO A 258 1.16 4.64 13.28
N LEU A 259 -0.16 4.48 13.12
CA LEU A 259 -0.76 3.94 11.90
C LEU A 259 -0.52 4.87 10.69
N ALA A 260 -0.74 6.17 10.88
CA ALA A 260 -0.50 7.19 9.87
C ALA A 260 0.98 7.31 9.54
N THR A 261 1.86 7.32 10.55
CA THR A 261 3.31 7.35 10.35
C THR A 261 3.80 6.15 9.53
N ALA A 262 3.36 4.93 9.86
CA ALA A 262 3.73 3.72 9.12
C ALA A 262 3.29 3.79 7.65
N THR A 263 2.06 4.25 7.40
CA THR A 263 1.51 4.40 6.05
C THR A 263 2.28 5.46 5.25
N ALA A 264 2.58 6.61 5.87
CA ALA A 264 3.34 7.68 5.25
C ALA A 264 4.78 7.26 4.90
N LEU A 265 5.46 6.56 5.80
CA LEU A 265 6.81 6.03 5.56
C LEU A 265 6.81 4.97 4.45
N THR A 266 5.75 4.16 4.36
CA THR A 266 5.56 3.21 3.26
C THR A 266 5.45 3.94 1.93
N GLY A 267 4.61 4.99 1.86
CA GLY A 267 4.49 5.83 0.66
C GLY A 267 5.81 6.48 0.25
N ALA A 268 6.53 7.09 1.19
CA ALA A 268 7.84 7.71 0.95
C ALA A 268 8.88 6.68 0.46
N PHE A 269 8.88 5.47 1.02
CA PHE A 269 9.75 4.39 0.59
C PHE A 269 9.41 3.91 -0.82
N VAL A 270 8.12 3.78 -1.15
CA VAL A 270 7.68 3.39 -2.51
C VAL A 270 8.09 4.47 -3.52
N LEU A 271 7.91 5.76 -3.22
CA LEU A 271 8.38 6.87 -4.06
C LEU A 271 9.90 6.81 -4.30
N THR A 272 10.67 6.50 -3.26
CA THR A 272 12.14 6.35 -3.36
C THR A 272 12.55 5.21 -4.31
N ASN A 273 11.73 4.17 -4.44
CA ASN A 273 11.99 3.04 -5.33
C ASN A 273 11.47 3.26 -6.76
N HIS A 274 10.72 4.33 -6.99
CA HIS A 274 10.21 4.73 -8.31
C HIS A 274 10.42 6.25 -8.54
N PRO A 275 11.67 6.76 -8.50
CA PRO A 275 11.92 8.14 -8.84
C PRO A 275 11.57 8.32 -10.33
N LEU A 276 10.49 9.07 -10.59
CA LEU A 276 10.16 9.45 -11.96
C LEU A 276 11.31 10.32 -12.49
N PRO A 277 11.87 10.01 -13.68
CA PRO A 277 12.84 10.87 -14.33
C PRO A 277 12.20 12.19 -14.80
#